data_AF-A0A3P9J765-F1
#
_entry.id   AF-A0A3P9J765-F1
#
_cell.length_a   1.000
_cell.length_b   1.000
_cell.length_c   1.000
_cell.angle_alpha   90.00
_cell.angle_beta   90.00
_cell.angle_gamma   90.00
#
_symmetry.space_group_name_H-M   'P 1'
#
loop_
_entity.id
_entity.type
_entity.pdbx_description
1 polymer ?
#
loop_
_entity_poly.entity_id
_entity_poly.type
_entity_poly.pdbx_seq_one_letter_code
_entity_poly.pdbx_strand_id
1 'polypeptide(L)'
;MYECFSFQNVICLVYEILEESLEDFLIKNECKATPLTYVRALAQQMFQALKALKSIGVVHCDIKLDNIMFADKKSLKFKLIDFGLAVESKELPIGTEIQVTRFRAPEVILGLPLDESVDMWALGMVLASMVHIFGLPEVDVLNRAKNKDTFFTRDNGDWRLCTPEEYTKSTGKELRKKNHCILEVNPQRRITPSQALEHDFITMKHLFSFSELNLILCGGGAFSLPRPCVEVSLGNTLNPTLPLVDGWCQWSRHQCVNG
;
A
#
# COMPACT_ATOMS: atom_id res chain seq x y z
N MET A 1 -1.89 -18.97 17.25
CA MET A 1 -1.17 -20.20 17.62
C MET A 1 -2.09 -21.01 18.50
N TYR A 2 -2.45 -22.22 18.07
CA TYR A 2 -3.34 -23.11 18.81
C TYR A 2 -2.56 -23.98 19.79
N GLU A 3 -1.42 -24.52 19.34
CA GLU A 3 -0.59 -25.41 20.14
C GLU A 3 0.90 -25.18 19.85
N CYS A 4 1.73 -25.49 20.84
CA CYS A 4 3.18 -25.54 20.73
C CYS A 4 3.65 -26.77 21.51
N PHE A 5 4.38 -27.66 20.86
CA PHE A 5 4.89 -28.88 21.48
C PHE A 5 6.24 -29.28 20.88
N SER A 6 6.96 -30.16 21.57
CA SER A 6 8.22 -30.72 21.07
C SER A 6 8.01 -32.15 20.59
N PHE A 7 8.49 -32.47 19.39
CA PHE A 7 8.48 -33.83 18.85
C PHE A 7 9.84 -34.14 18.23
N GLN A 8 10.49 -35.22 18.67
CA GLN A 8 11.82 -35.63 18.19
C GLN A 8 12.87 -34.51 18.22
N ASN A 9 12.92 -33.74 19.32
CA ASN A 9 13.80 -32.57 19.51
C ASN A 9 13.57 -31.41 18.52
N VAL A 10 12.42 -31.36 17.85
CA VAL A 10 11.98 -30.22 17.04
C VAL A 10 10.81 -29.54 17.72
N ILE A 11 10.79 -28.21 17.71
CA ILE A 11 9.64 -27.41 18.17
C ILE A 11 8.61 -27.38 17.03
N CYS A 12 7.40 -27.84 17.32
CA CYS A 12 6.27 -27.85 16.41
C CYS A 12 5.27 -26.78 16.84
N LEU A 13 4.88 -25.92 15.90
CA LEU A 13 3.94 -24.83 16.11
C LEU A 13 2.69 -25.08 15.27
N VAL A 14 1.53 -25.11 15.91
CA VAL A 14 0.24 -25.35 15.24
C VAL A 14 -0.51 -24.03 15.11
N TYR A 15 -0.87 -23.69 13.87
CA TYR A 15 -1.59 -22.47 13.52
C TYR A 15 -2.90 -22.78 12.81
N GLU A 16 -3.68 -21.73 12.57
CA GLU A 16 -4.79 -21.79 11.63
C GLU A 16 -4.30 -22.04 10.21
N ILE A 17 -5.10 -22.73 9.41
CA ILE A 17 -4.87 -22.87 7.98
C ILE A 17 -5.28 -21.56 7.31
N LEU A 18 -4.38 -21.01 6.50
CA LEU A 18 -4.60 -19.83 5.67
C LEU A 18 -4.65 -20.24 4.18
N GLU A 19 -5.06 -19.32 3.32
CA GLU A 19 -5.06 -19.53 1.87
C GLU A 19 -3.65 -19.35 1.29
N GLU A 20 -3.49 -18.72 0.12
CA GLU A 20 -2.19 -18.48 -0.50
C GLU A 20 -1.46 -17.27 0.08
N SER A 21 -0.13 -17.25 -0.09
CA SER A 21 0.70 -16.07 0.19
C SER A 21 0.45 -14.97 -0.83
N LEU A 22 0.82 -13.73 -0.49
CA LEU A 22 0.76 -12.62 -1.43
C LEU A 22 1.73 -12.84 -2.59
N GLU A 23 2.88 -13.48 -2.37
CA GLU A 23 3.80 -13.83 -3.45
C GLU A 23 3.15 -14.80 -4.45
N ASP A 24 2.59 -15.91 -3.96
CA ASP A 24 1.89 -16.89 -4.79
C ASP A 24 0.75 -16.26 -5.58
N PHE A 25 -0.02 -15.38 -4.94
CA PHE A 25 -1.11 -14.65 -5.58
C PHE A 25 -0.59 -13.79 -6.74
N LEU A 26 0.50 -13.03 -6.53
CA LEU A 26 1.09 -12.18 -7.56
C LEU A 26 1.64 -13.00 -8.72
N ILE A 27 2.33 -14.11 -8.44
CA ILE A 27 2.86 -15.03 -9.46
C ILE A 27 1.72 -15.65 -10.28
N LYS A 28 0.67 -16.16 -9.62
CA LYS A 28 -0.50 -16.76 -10.30
C LYS A 28 -1.28 -15.75 -11.14
N ASN A 29 -1.29 -14.49 -10.74
CA ASN A 29 -1.87 -13.41 -11.53
C ASN A 29 -0.93 -12.95 -12.66
N GLU A 30 0.10 -13.73 -13.01
CA GLU A 30 1.12 -13.41 -14.02
C GLU A 30 1.80 -12.07 -13.76
N CYS A 31 1.93 -11.67 -12.48
CA CYS A 31 2.41 -10.35 -12.10
C CYS A 31 1.62 -9.22 -12.80
N LYS A 32 0.31 -9.41 -13.01
CA LYS A 32 -0.60 -8.36 -13.50
C LYS A 32 -1.05 -7.45 -12.36
N ALA A 33 -1.49 -6.26 -12.76
CA ALA A 33 -1.96 -5.23 -11.85
C ALA A 33 -3.01 -5.73 -10.86
N THR A 34 -2.71 -5.53 -9.58
CA THR A 34 -3.63 -5.82 -8.49
C THR A 34 -4.59 -4.63 -8.35
N PRO A 35 -5.91 -4.80 -8.19
CA PRO A 35 -6.80 -3.65 -8.02
C PRO A 35 -6.40 -2.78 -6.80
N LEU A 36 -6.50 -1.45 -6.90
CA LEU A 36 -6.18 -0.55 -5.76
C LEU A 36 -7.03 -0.85 -4.51
N THR A 37 -8.19 -1.49 -4.67
CA THR A 37 -9.01 -1.98 -3.58
C THR A 37 -8.29 -3.03 -2.74
N TYR A 38 -7.53 -3.95 -3.36
CA TYR A 38 -6.71 -4.95 -2.69
C TYR A 38 -5.52 -4.29 -1.98
N VAL A 39 -4.80 -3.39 -2.66
CA VAL A 39 -3.66 -2.67 -2.07
C VAL A 39 -4.09 -1.89 -0.84
N ARG A 40 -5.22 -1.17 -0.90
CA ARG A 40 -5.76 -0.41 0.22
C ARG A 40 -6.22 -1.31 1.37
N ALA A 41 -6.92 -2.41 1.07
CA ALA A 41 -7.36 -3.36 2.09
C ALA A 41 -6.19 -4.02 2.83
N LEU A 42 -5.13 -4.40 2.09
CA LEU A 42 -3.90 -4.93 2.66
C LEU A 42 -3.19 -3.87 3.49
N ALA A 43 -2.95 -2.67 2.94
CA ALA A 43 -2.27 -1.58 3.64
C ALA A 43 -2.95 -1.25 4.97
N GLN A 44 -4.27 -1.13 4.98
CA GLN A 44 -5.04 -0.85 6.19
C GLN A 44 -4.84 -1.93 7.27
N GLN A 45 -4.93 -3.21 6.89
CA GLN A 45 -4.76 -4.33 7.83
C GLN A 45 -3.31 -4.44 8.33
N MET A 46 -2.33 -4.23 7.45
CA MET A 46 -0.92 -4.26 7.83
C MET A 46 -0.55 -3.07 8.74
N PHE A 47 -1.05 -1.86 8.47
CA PHE A 47 -0.84 -0.74 9.41
C PHE A 47 -1.50 -1.01 10.78
N GLN A 48 -2.66 -1.66 10.81
CA GLN A 48 -3.27 -2.07 12.08
C GLN A 48 -2.41 -3.11 12.82
N ALA A 49 -1.83 -4.08 12.10
CA ALA A 49 -0.92 -5.07 12.67
C ALA A 49 0.37 -4.41 13.21
N LEU A 50 1.02 -3.55 12.43
CA LEU A 50 2.24 -2.84 12.85
C LEU A 50 1.99 -1.86 13.99
N LYS A 51 0.81 -1.22 14.03
CA LYS A 51 0.39 -0.43 15.19
C LYS A 51 0.31 -1.29 16.46
N ALA A 52 -0.22 -2.50 16.35
CA ALA A 52 -0.30 -3.43 17.48
C ALA A 52 1.08 -3.92 17.91
N LEU A 53 1.96 -4.31 16.98
CA LEU A 53 3.35 -4.72 17.29
C LEU A 53 4.12 -3.61 17.99
N LYS A 54 4.04 -2.38 17.46
CA LYS A 54 4.63 -1.21 18.11
C LYS A 54 4.11 -0.98 19.52
N SER A 55 2.81 -1.20 19.78
CA SER A 55 2.22 -1.00 21.11
C SER A 55 2.74 -1.98 22.17
N ILE A 56 3.23 -3.15 21.74
CA ILE A 56 3.84 -4.16 22.61
C ILE A 56 5.38 -4.17 22.50
N GLY A 57 5.96 -3.22 21.77
CA GLY A 57 7.42 -3.09 21.61
C GLY A 57 8.07 -4.23 20.84
N VAL A 58 7.38 -4.83 19.86
CA VAL A 58 7.92 -5.92 19.01
C VAL A 58 8.16 -5.41 17.60
N VAL A 59 9.27 -5.86 16.99
CA VAL A 59 9.61 -5.64 15.58
C VAL A 59 9.67 -6.98 14.88
N HIS A 60 9.02 -7.08 13.72
CA HIS A 60 8.89 -8.32 12.97
C HIS A 60 10.19 -8.69 12.22
N CYS A 61 10.89 -7.69 11.67
CA CYS A 61 12.20 -7.85 11.02
C CYS A 61 12.23 -8.67 9.71
N ASP A 62 11.10 -9.21 9.24
CA ASP A 62 11.03 -10.04 8.03
C ASP A 62 9.71 -9.88 7.25
N ILE A 63 9.22 -8.65 7.15
CA ILE A 63 8.06 -8.35 6.31
C ILE A 63 8.45 -8.46 4.83
N LYS A 64 7.80 -9.39 4.12
CA LYS A 64 7.97 -9.66 2.69
C LYS A 64 6.67 -10.24 2.12
N LEU A 65 6.64 -10.48 0.81
CA LEU A 65 5.43 -10.97 0.12
C LEU A 65 4.98 -12.34 0.64
N ASP A 66 5.92 -13.23 0.92
CA ASP A 66 5.68 -14.59 1.43
C ASP A 66 5.01 -14.57 2.81
N ASN A 67 5.38 -13.61 3.65
CA ASN A 67 4.96 -13.53 5.05
C ASN A 67 3.63 -12.79 5.25
N ILE A 68 2.93 -12.44 4.16
CA ILE A 68 1.57 -11.90 4.20
C ILE A 68 0.66 -12.85 3.43
N MET A 69 -0.28 -13.45 4.14
CA MET A 69 -1.19 -14.46 3.58
C MET A 69 -2.63 -13.98 3.57
N PHE A 70 -3.42 -14.50 2.63
CA PHE A 70 -4.87 -14.36 2.67
C PHE A 70 -5.46 -15.26 3.76
N ALA A 71 -6.20 -14.67 4.69
CA ALA A 71 -7.06 -15.41 5.61
C ALA A 71 -8.43 -15.69 5.00
N ASP A 72 -8.91 -14.78 4.13
CA ASP A 72 -10.06 -14.99 3.27
C ASP A 72 -9.92 -14.10 2.03
N LYS A 73 -9.66 -14.71 0.88
CA LYS A 73 -9.44 -13.99 -0.38
C LYS A 73 -10.69 -13.28 -0.89
N LYS A 74 -11.89 -13.83 -0.63
CA LYS A 74 -13.15 -13.23 -1.10
C LYS A 74 -13.46 -11.94 -0.34
N SER A 75 -13.17 -11.90 0.96
CA SER A 75 -13.38 -10.71 1.79
C SER A 75 -12.13 -9.83 1.96
N LEU A 76 -11.04 -10.12 1.23
CA LEU A 76 -9.77 -9.40 1.28
C LEU A 76 -9.20 -9.29 2.70
N LYS A 77 -9.28 -10.38 3.47
CA LYS A 77 -8.67 -10.46 4.80
C LYS A 77 -7.26 -11.01 4.68
N PHE A 78 -6.33 -10.33 5.32
CA PHE A 78 -4.91 -10.66 5.31
C PHE A 78 -4.40 -10.91 6.72
N LYS A 79 -3.35 -11.72 6.83
CA LYS A 79 -2.59 -11.92 8.08
C LYS A 79 -1.10 -11.85 7.81
N LEU A 80 -0.41 -11.12 8.68
CA LEU A 80 1.03 -11.17 8.82
C LEU A 80 1.40 -12.43 9.60
N ILE A 81 2.33 -13.21 9.06
CA ILE A 81 2.78 -14.49 9.64
C ILE A 81 4.29 -14.49 9.81
N ASP A 82 4.80 -15.56 10.42
CA ASP A 82 6.23 -15.83 10.59
C ASP A 82 6.99 -14.81 11.45
N PHE A 83 6.78 -14.93 12.76
CA PHE A 83 7.49 -14.16 13.78
C PHE A 83 8.84 -14.79 14.16
N GLY A 84 9.41 -15.68 13.33
CA GLY A 84 10.65 -16.40 13.66
C GLY A 84 11.88 -15.50 13.81
N LEU A 85 11.85 -14.30 13.22
CA LEU A 85 12.90 -13.28 13.34
C LEU A 85 12.45 -12.07 14.17
N ALA A 86 11.28 -12.13 14.80
CA ALA A 86 10.77 -11.01 15.57
C ALA A 86 11.58 -10.82 16.85
N VAL A 87 11.82 -9.56 17.21
CA VAL A 87 12.64 -9.17 18.36
C VAL A 87 11.97 -8.04 19.14
N GLU A 88 12.33 -7.91 20.41
CA GLU A 88 11.94 -6.73 21.20
C GLU A 88 12.65 -5.49 20.65
N SER A 89 11.90 -4.42 20.43
CA SER A 89 12.37 -3.11 19.95
C SER A 89 13.59 -2.59 20.73
N LYS A 90 13.58 -2.73 22.06
CA LYS A 90 14.68 -2.32 22.95
C LYS A 90 15.95 -3.16 22.80
N GLU A 91 15.83 -4.36 22.22
CA GLU A 91 16.92 -5.33 22.06
C GLU A 91 17.46 -5.33 20.63
N LEU A 92 16.95 -4.49 19.72
CA LEU A 92 17.43 -4.36 18.35
C LEU A 92 18.91 -3.90 18.32
N PRO A 93 19.86 -4.81 18.02
CA PRO A 93 21.27 -4.46 18.06
C PRO A 93 21.65 -3.65 16.81
N ILE A 94 22.43 -2.59 17.00
CA ILE A 94 23.01 -1.82 15.89
C ILE A 94 23.90 -2.73 15.05
N GLY A 95 23.78 -2.65 13.73
CA GLY A 95 24.57 -3.46 12.80
C GLY A 95 24.09 -4.89 12.61
N THR A 96 22.89 -5.24 13.11
CA THR A 96 22.29 -6.56 12.84
C THR A 96 21.82 -6.65 11.39
N GLU A 97 22.21 -7.73 10.71
CA GLU A 97 21.66 -8.05 9.40
C GLU A 97 20.27 -8.69 9.53
N ILE A 98 19.25 -7.84 9.58
CA ILE A 98 17.85 -8.24 9.50
C ILE A 98 17.28 -8.00 8.10
N GLN A 99 16.07 -8.54 7.86
CA GLN A 99 15.32 -8.40 6.61
C GLN A 99 16.00 -9.03 5.39
N VAL A 100 15.20 -9.63 4.52
CA VAL A 100 15.66 -10.05 3.19
C VAL A 100 16.07 -8.83 2.33
N THR A 101 17.13 -8.97 1.53
CA THR A 101 17.82 -7.87 0.82
C THR A 101 16.88 -6.93 0.05
N ARG A 102 15.86 -7.47 -0.63
CA ARG A 102 14.91 -6.66 -1.44
C ARG A 102 14.03 -5.74 -0.60
N PHE A 103 13.75 -6.10 0.66
CA PHE A 103 12.84 -5.39 1.56
C PHE A 103 13.59 -4.67 2.69
N ARG A 104 14.92 -4.72 2.66
CA ARG A 104 15.80 -4.21 3.71
C ARG A 104 15.80 -2.68 3.76
N ALA A 105 15.68 -2.13 4.96
CA ALA A 105 15.68 -0.69 5.21
C ALA A 105 17.09 -0.07 5.05
N PRO A 106 17.19 1.21 4.63
CA PRO A 106 18.47 1.89 4.47
C PRO A 106 19.29 1.91 5.75
N GLU A 107 18.67 2.17 6.90
CA GLU A 107 19.35 2.18 8.19
C GLU A 107 19.94 0.80 8.57
N VAL A 108 19.33 -0.31 8.13
CA VAL A 108 19.88 -1.65 8.30
C VAL A 108 21.11 -1.83 7.42
N ILE A 109 21.03 -1.41 6.14
CA ILE A 109 22.16 -1.47 5.19
C ILE A 109 23.34 -0.63 5.68
N LEU A 110 23.05 0.54 6.25
CA LEU A 110 24.05 1.50 6.71
C LEU A 110 24.59 1.20 8.12
N GLY A 111 24.05 0.19 8.81
CA GLY A 111 24.43 -0.13 10.19
C GLY A 111 24.11 0.98 11.20
N LEU A 112 23.03 1.74 10.97
CA LEU A 112 22.58 2.82 11.84
C LEU A 112 21.67 2.27 12.97
N PRO A 113 21.35 3.09 14.00
CA PRO A 113 20.37 2.72 15.01
C PRO A 113 19.03 2.33 14.39
N LEU A 114 18.47 1.23 14.88
CA LEU A 114 17.24 0.62 14.38
C LEU A 114 16.09 0.85 15.36
N ASP A 115 14.88 0.95 14.83
CA ASP A 115 13.63 1.00 15.59
C ASP A 115 12.52 0.28 14.79
N GLU A 116 11.27 0.34 15.24
CA GLU A 116 10.15 -0.34 14.57
C GLU A 116 9.86 0.21 13.15
N SER A 117 10.48 1.33 12.76
CA SER A 117 10.30 1.91 11.43
C SER A 117 10.91 1.05 10.32
N VAL A 118 11.79 0.10 10.63
CA VAL A 118 12.32 -0.87 9.65
C VAL A 118 11.19 -1.70 9.02
N ASP A 119 10.18 -2.06 9.81
CA ASP A 119 9.00 -2.79 9.35
C ASP A 119 8.09 -1.92 8.48
N MET A 120 8.02 -0.62 8.78
CA MET A 120 7.33 0.33 7.91
C MET A 120 8.01 0.38 6.53
N TRP A 121 9.34 0.45 6.47
CA TRP A 121 10.06 0.40 5.19
C TRP A 121 9.76 -0.88 4.41
N ALA A 122 9.88 -2.04 5.05
CA ALA A 122 9.63 -3.33 4.43
C ALA A 122 8.20 -3.46 3.89
N LEU A 123 7.20 -2.98 4.65
CA LEU A 123 5.82 -2.89 4.16
C LEU A 123 5.70 -1.91 2.99
N GLY A 124 6.42 -0.79 3.00
CA GLY A 124 6.53 0.12 1.87
C GLY A 124 7.03 -0.58 0.61
N MET A 125 8.01 -1.48 0.74
CA MET A 125 8.52 -2.30 -0.35
C MET A 125 7.53 -3.36 -0.82
N VAL A 126 6.73 -3.95 0.08
CA VAL A 126 5.60 -4.83 -0.29
C VAL A 126 4.55 -4.08 -1.09
N LEU A 127 4.08 -2.93 -0.59
CA LEU A 127 3.08 -2.11 -1.28
C LEU A 127 3.60 -1.61 -2.62
N ALA A 128 4.86 -1.18 -2.66
CA ALA A 128 5.53 -0.83 -3.90
C ALA A 128 5.65 -2.02 -4.83
N SER A 129 5.91 -3.24 -4.35
CA SER A 129 5.95 -4.43 -5.22
C SER A 129 4.58 -4.73 -5.79
N MET A 130 3.52 -4.69 -4.97
CA MET A 130 2.15 -4.82 -5.45
C MET A 130 1.88 -3.81 -6.54
N VAL A 131 2.25 -2.52 -6.35
CA VAL A 131 2.01 -1.40 -7.28
C VAL A 131 2.96 -1.36 -8.49
N HIS A 132 4.22 -1.75 -8.36
CA HIS A 132 5.20 -1.74 -9.45
C HIS A 132 4.98 -2.93 -10.39
N ILE A 133 4.45 -4.04 -9.84
CA ILE A 133 3.82 -5.12 -10.60
C ILE A 133 2.56 -4.63 -11.34
N PHE A 134 2.07 -3.40 -11.11
CA PHE A 134 0.96 -2.87 -11.93
C PHE A 134 1.37 -2.58 -13.36
N GLY A 135 2.67 -2.54 -13.68
CA GLY A 135 3.06 -1.73 -14.82
C GLY A 135 2.40 -0.35 -14.71
N LEU A 136 2.23 0.30 -15.83
CA LEU A 136 1.42 1.50 -15.88
C LEU A 136 -0.02 1.06 -16.17
N PRO A 137 -1.04 1.92 -16.01
CA PRO A 137 -2.36 1.60 -16.52
C PRO A 137 -2.23 1.11 -17.96
N GLU A 138 -3.06 0.14 -18.38
CA GLU A 138 -3.00 -0.41 -19.74
C GLU A 138 -2.84 0.71 -20.77
N VAL A 139 -2.03 0.48 -21.80
CA VAL A 139 -1.69 1.50 -22.80
C VAL A 139 -2.93 2.22 -23.32
N ASP A 140 -4.04 1.50 -23.51
CA ASP A 140 -5.33 2.05 -23.91
C ASP A 140 -6.00 2.93 -22.85
N VAL A 141 -5.89 2.57 -21.57
CA VAL A 141 -6.36 3.39 -20.46
C VAL A 141 -5.54 4.67 -20.35
N LEU A 142 -4.21 4.59 -20.45
CA LEU A 142 -3.34 5.77 -20.48
C LEU A 142 -3.64 6.65 -21.69
N ASN A 143 -3.79 6.05 -22.87
CA ASN A 143 -4.09 6.78 -24.09
C ASN A 143 -5.39 7.59 -23.97
N ARG A 144 -6.39 7.07 -23.25
CA ARG A 144 -7.69 7.71 -22.99
C ARG A 144 -7.71 8.61 -21.74
N ALA A 145 -6.69 8.59 -20.90
CA ALA A 145 -6.68 9.36 -19.66
C ALA A 145 -6.52 10.86 -19.93
N LYS A 146 -7.42 11.67 -19.36
CA LYS A 146 -7.49 13.13 -19.58
C LYS A 146 -6.24 13.88 -19.13
N ASN A 147 -5.58 13.41 -18.07
CA ASN A 147 -4.39 14.04 -17.48
C ASN A 147 -3.13 13.20 -17.66
N LYS A 148 -3.08 12.34 -18.70
CA LYS A 148 -1.94 11.42 -18.89
C LYS A 148 -0.61 12.16 -18.99
N ASP A 149 -0.56 13.24 -19.76
CA ASP A 149 0.68 14.00 -20.04
C ASP A 149 1.15 14.81 -18.81
N THR A 150 0.29 14.94 -17.79
CA THR A 150 0.63 15.56 -16.51
C THR A 150 1.49 14.62 -15.65
N PHE A 151 1.19 13.32 -15.68
CA PHE A 151 1.74 12.34 -14.73
C PHE A 151 2.60 11.27 -15.39
N PHE A 152 2.46 11.07 -16.70
CA PHE A 152 3.14 10.05 -17.47
C PHE A 152 3.86 10.67 -18.66
N THR A 153 5.04 10.14 -18.95
CA THR A 153 5.84 10.45 -20.13
C THR A 153 6.17 9.15 -20.87
N ARG A 154 6.81 9.24 -22.03
CA ARG A 154 7.31 8.08 -22.76
C ARG A 154 8.83 8.04 -22.70
N ASP A 155 9.37 6.88 -22.39
CA ASP A 155 10.80 6.58 -22.40
C ASP A 155 11.06 5.42 -23.35
N ASN A 156 11.84 5.67 -24.41
CA ASN A 156 12.05 4.71 -25.51
C ASN A 156 10.76 4.11 -26.12
N GLY A 157 9.65 4.84 -26.04
CA GLY A 157 8.35 4.42 -26.59
C GLY A 157 7.39 3.83 -25.56
N ASP A 158 7.90 3.36 -24.42
CA ASP A 158 7.10 2.84 -23.32
C ASP A 158 6.64 3.97 -22.42
N TRP A 159 5.40 3.89 -21.94
CA TRP A 159 4.96 4.83 -20.92
C TRP A 159 5.87 4.68 -19.68
N ARG A 160 6.02 5.74 -18.90
CA ARG A 160 6.53 5.75 -17.52
C ARG A 160 5.94 6.93 -16.76
N LEU A 161 5.99 6.89 -15.43
CA LEU A 161 5.67 8.08 -14.61
C LEU A 161 6.71 9.18 -14.84
N CYS A 162 6.25 10.43 -14.85
CA CYS A 162 7.14 11.59 -14.82
C CYS A 162 7.94 11.61 -13.50
N THR A 163 9.20 12.03 -13.56
CA THR A 163 9.95 12.36 -12.35
C THR A 163 9.33 13.59 -11.66
N PRO A 164 9.61 13.81 -10.37
CA PRO A 164 9.16 15.04 -9.70
C PRO A 164 9.60 16.32 -10.41
N GLU A 165 10.81 16.35 -10.98
CA GLU A 165 11.29 17.49 -11.75
C GLU A 165 10.51 17.65 -13.06
N GLU A 166 10.24 16.55 -13.77
CA GLU A 166 9.47 16.56 -15.02
C GLU A 166 8.03 17.04 -14.78
N TYR A 167 7.38 16.58 -13.71
CA TYR A 167 6.07 17.05 -13.29
C TYR A 167 6.08 18.54 -12.95
N THR A 168 7.08 18.99 -12.17
CA THR A 168 7.20 20.39 -11.75
C THR A 168 7.44 21.28 -12.97
N LYS A 169 8.27 20.83 -13.91
CA LYS A 169 8.55 21.53 -15.16
C LYS A 169 7.33 21.61 -16.08
N SER A 170 6.53 20.55 -16.17
CA SER A 170 5.36 20.51 -17.06
C SER A 170 4.15 21.25 -16.52
N THR A 171 3.96 21.24 -15.20
CA THR A 171 2.76 21.80 -14.56
C THR A 171 2.99 23.15 -13.88
N GLY A 172 4.24 23.52 -13.61
CA GLY A 172 4.60 24.66 -12.76
C GLY A 172 4.23 24.47 -11.29
N LYS A 173 3.74 23.29 -10.90
CA LYS A 173 3.38 22.95 -9.52
C LYS A 173 4.46 22.08 -8.91
N GLU A 174 5.02 22.51 -7.79
CA GLU A 174 5.82 21.60 -6.98
C GLU A 174 4.92 20.50 -6.41
N LEU A 175 5.40 19.26 -6.49
CA LEU A 175 4.84 18.17 -5.69
C LEU A 175 5.00 18.55 -4.23
N ARG A 176 3.88 18.84 -3.56
CA ARG A 176 3.84 19.21 -2.14
C ARG A 176 4.52 18.13 -1.30
N LYS A 177 5.79 18.28 -0.91
CA LYS A 177 6.44 17.33 0.01
C LYS A 177 5.54 17.08 1.22
N LYS A 178 4.79 15.97 1.23
CA LYS A 178 4.04 15.58 2.41
C LYS A 178 5.10 15.15 3.42
N ASN A 179 5.12 15.83 4.56
CA ASN A 179 5.89 15.36 5.70
C ASN A 179 5.37 13.97 6.04
N HIS A 180 6.27 12.98 6.03
CA HIS A 180 6.01 11.59 6.40
C HIS A 180 5.44 10.69 5.31
N CYS A 181 6.29 9.75 4.92
CA CYS A 181 5.98 8.72 3.96
C CYS A 181 6.72 7.41 4.36
N ILE A 182 6.24 6.24 3.93
CA ILE A 182 6.65 4.89 4.42
C ILE A 182 8.07 4.32 4.01
N LEU A 183 8.78 4.98 3.11
CA LEU A 183 10.00 4.74 2.31
C LEU A 183 10.76 6.10 2.30
N GLU A 184 10.51 6.91 3.33
CA GLU A 184 11.40 7.97 3.74
C GLU A 184 12.71 7.31 4.19
N VAL A 185 13.83 7.80 3.66
CA VAL A 185 15.15 7.25 3.94
C VAL A 185 15.52 7.50 5.40
N ASN A 186 15.17 8.67 5.93
CA ASN A 186 15.38 8.98 7.34
C ASN A 186 14.29 8.31 8.21
N PRO A 187 14.62 7.30 9.05
CA PRO A 187 13.62 6.58 9.85
C PRO A 187 12.82 7.51 10.78
N GLN A 188 13.43 8.57 11.31
CA GLN A 188 12.78 9.53 12.21
C GLN A 188 11.75 10.43 11.51
N ARG A 189 11.81 10.52 10.18
CA ARG A 189 10.82 11.26 9.36
C ARG A 189 9.83 10.31 8.69
N ARG A 190 10.01 8.99 8.81
CA ARG A 190 9.16 7.97 8.20
C ARG A 190 7.78 7.98 8.84
N ILE A 191 6.75 7.79 8.03
CA ILE A 191 5.37 7.73 8.53
C ILE A 191 5.21 6.55 9.50
N THR A 192 4.53 6.80 10.62
CA THR A 192 4.19 5.76 11.60
C THR A 192 2.91 5.02 11.20
N PRO A 193 2.65 3.81 11.74
CA PRO A 193 1.41 3.09 11.48
C PRO A 193 0.14 3.91 11.78
N SER A 194 0.13 4.66 12.89
CA SER A 194 -1.01 5.52 13.27
C SER A 194 -1.24 6.64 12.26
N GLN A 195 -0.18 7.34 11.86
CA GLN A 195 -0.27 8.39 10.82
C GLN A 195 -0.71 7.80 9.47
N ALA A 196 -0.24 6.60 9.11
CA ALA A 196 -0.59 5.93 7.87
C ALA A 196 -2.08 5.53 7.82
N LEU A 197 -2.66 5.10 8.95
CA LEU A 197 -4.10 4.81 9.05
C LEU A 197 -4.99 6.05 8.86
N GLU A 198 -4.46 7.23 9.16
CA GLU A 198 -5.16 8.51 8.98
C GLU A 198 -4.99 9.09 7.55
N HIS A 199 -4.13 8.48 6.73
CA HIS A 199 -3.81 8.97 5.40
C HIS A 199 -5.03 8.92 4.46
N ASP A 200 -5.13 9.90 3.54
CA ASP A 200 -6.27 10.04 2.62
C ASP A 200 -6.51 8.80 1.75
N PHE A 201 -5.46 8.04 1.44
CA PHE A 201 -5.57 6.78 0.71
C PHE A 201 -6.32 5.71 1.52
N ILE A 202 -6.17 5.69 2.84
CA ILE A 202 -6.85 4.73 3.71
C ILE A 202 -8.25 5.23 4.06
N THR A 203 -8.36 6.50 4.44
CA THR A 203 -9.62 7.08 4.94
C THR A 203 -10.59 7.48 3.83
N MET A 204 -10.11 7.65 2.59
CA MET A 204 -10.88 8.14 1.44
C MET A 204 -11.53 9.52 1.67
N LYS A 205 -11.05 10.31 2.66
CA LYS A 205 -11.60 11.64 3.01
C LYS A 205 -11.71 12.60 1.81
N HIS A 206 -10.77 12.51 0.87
CA HIS A 206 -10.77 13.30 -0.35
C HIS A 206 -12.03 13.08 -1.22
N LEU A 207 -12.66 11.90 -1.18
CA LEU A 207 -13.91 11.63 -1.90
C LEU A 207 -15.12 12.28 -1.25
N PHE A 208 -15.10 12.49 0.07
CA PHE A 208 -16.19 13.14 0.80
C PHE A 208 -16.19 14.67 0.62
N SER A 209 -15.04 15.26 0.30
CA SER A 209 -14.93 16.71 0.02
C SER A 209 -15.69 17.14 -1.25
N PHE A 210 -15.97 16.22 -2.18
CA PHE A 210 -16.74 16.50 -3.39
C PHE A 210 -18.26 16.40 -3.16
N SER A 211 -18.74 15.72 -2.12
CA SER A 211 -20.17 15.54 -1.85
C SER A 211 -20.81 16.67 -1.03
N GLU A 212 -20.03 17.45 -0.28
CA GLU A 212 -20.56 18.55 0.53
C GLU A 212 -20.84 19.84 -0.27
N LEU A 213 -20.52 19.88 -1.57
CA LEU A 213 -20.76 21.02 -2.45
C LEU A 213 -22.01 20.89 -3.35
N ASN A 214 -22.72 19.76 -3.32
CA ASN A 214 -23.88 19.52 -4.21
C ASN A 214 -25.23 19.26 -3.50
N LEU A 215 -25.34 19.49 -2.19
CA LEU A 215 -26.66 19.48 -1.53
C LEU A 215 -26.79 20.50 -0.38
N ILE A 216 -26.22 21.69 -0.56
CA ILE A 216 -27.04 22.90 -0.47
C ILE A 216 -27.55 23.12 -1.89
N LEU A 217 -28.65 22.45 -2.25
CA LEU A 217 -29.61 22.80 -3.30
C LEU A 217 -30.54 21.59 -3.45
N CYS A 218 -31.83 21.85 -3.22
CA CYS A 218 -32.97 20.93 -3.35
C CYS A 218 -33.17 19.94 -2.20
N GLY A 219 -33.53 20.49 -1.04
CA GLY A 219 -34.53 19.85 -0.19
C GLY A 219 -35.91 19.88 -0.88
N GLY A 220 -36.69 18.81 -0.71
CA GLY A 220 -38.11 18.79 -1.04
C GLY A 220 -38.67 17.44 -1.48
N GLY A 221 -39.23 16.68 -0.52
CA GLY A 221 -40.52 16.01 -0.75
C GLY A 221 -40.56 14.51 -1.09
N ALA A 222 -41.07 13.76 -0.10
CA ALA A 222 -42.01 12.63 -0.18
C ALA A 222 -41.51 11.20 -0.54
N PHE A 223 -41.89 10.31 0.39
CA PHE A 223 -41.81 8.84 0.43
C PHE A 223 -42.40 8.10 -0.79
N SER A 224 -41.80 6.97 -1.16
CA SER A 224 -42.42 5.62 -1.13
C SER A 224 -41.48 4.54 -1.71
N LEU A 225 -41.47 3.36 -1.08
CA LEU A 225 -40.96 2.09 -1.63
C LEU A 225 -42.18 1.23 -1.98
N PRO A 226 -42.19 0.40 -3.05
CA PRO A 226 -41.58 -0.95 -2.96
C PRO A 226 -41.00 -1.55 -4.28
N ARG A 227 -40.34 -2.71 -4.11
CA ARG A 227 -39.65 -3.64 -5.06
C ARG A 227 -40.60 -4.31 -6.09
N PRO A 228 -40.19 -5.34 -6.89
CA PRO A 228 -39.07 -5.55 -7.84
C PRO A 228 -39.57 -6.00 -9.26
N CYS A 229 -38.64 -6.37 -10.16
CA CYS A 229 -38.75 -7.27 -11.34
C CYS A 229 -38.74 -6.69 -12.78
N VAL A 230 -37.72 -7.16 -13.52
CA VAL A 230 -37.73 -7.64 -14.93
C VAL A 230 -37.38 -6.66 -16.09
N GLU A 231 -36.15 -6.89 -16.57
CA GLU A 231 -35.67 -7.05 -17.97
C GLU A 231 -35.55 -5.90 -18.99
N VAL A 232 -34.27 -5.72 -19.38
CA VAL A 232 -33.73 -5.79 -20.75
C VAL A 232 -33.85 -4.54 -21.65
N SER A 233 -32.71 -3.82 -21.63
CA SER A 233 -31.86 -3.52 -22.79
C SER A 233 -31.82 -2.11 -23.37
N LEU A 234 -30.54 -1.73 -23.55
CA LEU A 234 -29.93 -0.76 -24.45
C LEU A 234 -30.04 0.71 -24.04
N GLY A 235 -28.90 1.21 -23.56
CA GLY A 235 -28.63 2.64 -23.40
C GLY A 235 -27.95 3.05 -22.10
N ASN A 236 -27.27 2.14 -21.39
CA ASN A 236 -26.58 2.46 -20.14
C ASN A 236 -25.30 3.27 -20.41
N THR A 237 -24.90 4.31 -19.69
CA THR A 237 -25.51 5.25 -18.74
C THR A 237 -24.34 6.13 -18.28
N LEU A 238 -24.62 7.41 -18.12
CA LEU A 238 -24.06 8.37 -17.13
C LEU A 238 -22.81 7.98 -16.31
N ASN A 239 -21.80 8.87 -16.40
CA ASN A 239 -20.87 9.39 -15.36
C ASN A 239 -20.88 8.74 -13.94
N PRO A 240 -19.71 8.59 -13.27
CA PRO A 240 -18.86 9.73 -12.90
C PRO A 240 -17.34 9.48 -13.01
N THR A 241 -16.60 10.45 -13.55
CA THR A 241 -15.13 10.41 -13.59
C THR A 241 -14.55 10.90 -12.25
N LEU A 242 -14.18 9.94 -11.40
CA LEU A 242 -13.51 10.14 -10.11
C LEU A 242 -12.09 10.74 -10.29
N PRO A 243 -11.66 11.66 -9.40
CA PRO A 243 -10.29 12.16 -9.33
C PRO A 243 -9.44 11.17 -8.53
N LEU A 244 -8.73 10.27 -9.20
CA LEU A 244 -7.95 9.20 -8.53
C LEU A 244 -6.43 9.28 -8.75
N VAL A 245 -5.89 10.45 -9.05
CA VAL A 245 -4.42 10.61 -9.25
C VAL A 245 -3.88 11.87 -8.58
N ASP A 246 -4.28 12.13 -7.33
CA ASP A 246 -3.58 13.12 -6.46
C ASP A 246 -3.05 12.48 -5.15
N GLY A 247 -3.13 11.16 -5.01
CA GLY A 247 -2.74 10.46 -3.77
C GLY A 247 -1.37 9.78 -3.78
N TRP A 248 -0.74 9.58 -4.96
CA TRP A 248 0.37 8.64 -5.11
C TRP A 248 1.60 9.16 -5.88
N CYS A 249 1.57 10.41 -6.37
CA CYS A 249 2.67 10.98 -7.18
C CYS A 249 3.91 11.46 -6.40
N GLN A 250 4.11 11.07 -5.14
CA GLN A 250 5.25 11.58 -4.36
C GLN A 250 6.35 10.56 -4.10
N TRP A 251 6.29 9.38 -4.71
CA TRP A 251 6.69 8.22 -3.94
C TRP A 251 7.31 7.05 -4.68
N SER A 252 8.46 7.28 -5.31
CA SER A 252 9.62 6.38 -5.25
C SER A 252 10.76 6.92 -6.14
N ARG A 253 11.90 7.22 -5.49
CA ARG A 253 13.24 7.54 -6.04
C ARG A 253 13.36 8.75 -6.98
N HIS A 254 13.97 9.81 -6.47
CA HIS A 254 15.28 10.35 -6.91
C HIS A 254 15.66 11.50 -5.97
N GLN A 255 16.38 11.18 -4.88
CA GLN A 255 17.26 12.13 -4.17
C GLN A 255 18.41 11.35 -3.53
N CYS A 256 19.31 10.87 -4.38
CA CYS A 256 20.72 10.76 -4.05
C CYS A 256 21.47 11.30 -5.26
N VAL A 257 22.53 12.08 -5.01
CA VAL A 257 23.51 12.64 -5.97
C VAL A 257 23.18 14.04 -6.53
N ASN A 258 23.44 15.10 -5.73
CA ASN A 258 24.63 15.98 -5.88
C ASN A 258 24.45 17.32 -5.13
N GLY A 259 25.49 17.70 -4.37
CA GLY A 259 25.98 19.07 -4.16
C GLY A 259 25.07 20.06 -3.45
#